data_AF-A0A3C0FYW4-F1
#
_entry.id   AF-A0A3C0FYW4-F1
#
_cell.length_a   1.000
_cell.length_b   1.000
_cell.length_c   1.000
_cell.angle_alpha   90.00
_cell.angle_beta   90.00
_cell.angle_gamma   90.00
#
_symmetry.space_group_name_H-M   'P 1'
#
loop_
_entity.id
_entity.type
_entity.pdbx_description
1 polymer ?
#
loop_
_entity_poly.entity_id
_entity_poly.type
_entity_poly.pdbx_seq_one_letter_code
_entity_poly.pdbx_strand_id
1 'polypeptide(L)'
;MAKRIAWDYLKYYTSVLPNMDYHETELRAELPNGGRIQLLGCERPQTLKGLYIDGVVLDEVAQMPPKMWTEVIRPALSDREGFMIAIGTPQGHNAFFDLYNHGLHDDNWYTEKFKASETKVVKTEELAEAKKLMPPEIYEAEYECSFESSAIGAIYSQGLNKAEDEGRVTKVPYDPTMKVSTFW
;
A
#
# COMPACT_ATOMS: atom_id res chain seq x y z
N MET A 1 -4.51 -7.45 15.83
CA MET A 1 -3.44 -6.77 16.60
C MET A 1 -3.23 -5.35 16.09
N ALA A 2 -2.98 -5.16 14.79
CA ALA A 2 -2.87 -3.85 14.12
C ALA A 2 -4.02 -2.87 14.44
N LYS A 3 -5.28 -3.33 14.38
CA LYS A 3 -6.45 -2.52 14.79
C LYS A 3 -6.40 -1.94 16.19
N ARG A 4 -5.86 -2.68 17.17
CA ARG A 4 -5.78 -2.19 18.56
C ARG A 4 -4.68 -1.13 18.68
N ILE A 5 -3.59 -1.29 17.94
CA ILE A 5 -2.49 -0.32 17.91
C ILE A 5 -2.96 0.99 17.27
N ALA A 6 -3.66 0.92 16.13
CA ALA A 6 -4.17 2.10 15.45
C ALA A 6 -5.17 2.92 16.30
N TRP A 7 -5.91 2.28 17.21
CA TRP A 7 -6.86 2.96 18.10
C TRP A 7 -6.18 3.93 19.06
N ASP A 8 -5.07 3.52 19.66
CA ASP A 8 -4.34 4.38 20.59
C ASP A 8 -3.69 5.57 19.87
N TYR A 9 -3.15 5.36 18.67
CA TYR A 9 -2.66 6.43 17.81
C TYR A 9 -3.77 7.40 17.42
N LEU A 10 -4.94 6.88 17.05
CA LEU A 10 -6.09 7.70 16.71
C LEU A 10 -6.45 8.61 17.90
N LYS A 11 -6.61 8.05 19.11
CA LYS A 11 -6.90 8.84 20.32
C LYS A 11 -5.82 9.87 20.61
N TYR A 12 -4.55 9.48 20.50
CA TYR A 12 -3.42 10.37 20.75
C TYR A 12 -3.42 11.57 19.80
N TYR A 13 -3.50 11.34 18.48
CA TYR A 13 -3.43 12.41 17.49
C TYR A 13 -4.71 13.25 17.41
N THR A 14 -5.87 12.69 17.79
CA THR A 14 -7.13 13.44 17.85
C THR A 14 -7.37 14.14 19.19
N SER A 15 -6.55 13.88 20.22
CA SER A 15 -6.68 14.48 21.56
C SER A 15 -6.59 16.01 21.60
N VAL A 16 -5.98 16.61 20.57
CA VAL A 16 -5.86 18.06 20.40
C VAL A 16 -7.17 18.72 19.97
N LEU A 17 -8.14 17.94 19.48
CA LEU A 17 -9.44 18.44 19.04
C LEU A 17 -10.40 18.52 20.25
N PRO A 18 -11.12 19.65 20.42
CA PRO A 18 -12.11 19.77 21.50
C PRO A 18 -13.33 18.90 21.21
N ASN A 19 -14.05 18.44 22.24
CA ASN A 19 -15.35 17.75 22.10
C ASN A 19 -15.33 16.46 21.23
N MET A 20 -14.24 15.70 21.30
CA MET A 20 -14.19 14.35 20.73
C MET A 20 -14.99 13.37 21.58
N ASP A 21 -15.72 12.44 20.94
CA ASP A 21 -16.34 11.29 21.60
C ASP A 21 -15.71 9.98 21.09
N TYR A 22 -15.38 9.07 22.01
CA TYR A 22 -14.66 7.84 21.72
C TYR A 22 -15.45 6.62 22.19
N HIS A 23 -15.74 5.72 21.26
CA HIS A 23 -16.42 4.45 21.51
C HIS A 23 -15.44 3.30 21.35
N GLU A 24 -14.90 2.81 22.47
CA GLU A 24 -13.83 1.79 22.46
C GLU A 24 -14.31 0.41 22.01
N THR A 25 -15.59 0.08 22.20
CA THR A 25 -16.13 -1.23 21.80
C THR A 25 -16.28 -1.33 20.28
N GLU A 26 -16.74 -0.25 19.64
CA GLU A 26 -16.94 -0.14 18.19
C GLU A 26 -15.70 0.36 17.44
N LEU A 27 -14.63 0.72 18.16
CA LEU A 27 -13.41 1.36 17.65
C LEU A 27 -13.73 2.56 16.76
N ARG A 28 -14.52 3.49 17.31
CA ARG A 28 -15.11 4.62 16.59
C ARG A 28 -14.88 5.93 17.35
N ALA A 29 -14.35 6.93 16.67
CA ALA A 29 -14.25 8.29 17.17
C ALA A 29 -15.16 9.23 16.40
N GLU A 30 -15.93 10.04 17.12
CA GLU A 30 -16.77 11.09 16.56
C GLU A 30 -16.06 12.44 16.67
N LEU A 31 -15.98 13.14 15.54
CA LEU A 31 -15.35 14.44 15.39
C LEU A 31 -16.37 15.55 15.72
N PRO A 32 -15.90 16.76 16.07
CA PRO A 32 -16.79 17.85 16.51
C PRO A 32 -17.73 18.37 15.42
N ASN A 33 -17.40 18.09 14.15
CA ASN A 33 -18.21 18.41 12.98
C ASN A 33 -19.24 17.32 12.64
N GLY A 34 -19.41 16.30 13.49
CA GLY A 34 -20.27 15.13 13.23
C GLY A 34 -19.65 14.09 12.31
N GLY A 35 -18.42 14.30 11.85
CA GLY A 35 -17.64 13.30 11.12
C GLY A 35 -17.27 12.13 12.02
N ARG A 36 -16.94 10.99 11.40
CA ARG A 36 -16.62 9.76 12.13
C ARG A 36 -15.38 9.09 11.54
N ILE A 37 -14.45 8.71 12.41
CA ILE A 37 -13.35 7.81 12.06
C ILE A 37 -13.60 6.46 12.74
N GLN A 38 -13.59 5.37 11.97
CA GLN A 38 -13.88 4.04 12.49
C GLN A 38 -12.90 2.99 11.97
N LEU A 39 -12.39 2.15 12.86
CA LEU A 39 -11.44 1.09 12.54
C LEU A 39 -12.17 -0.21 12.20
N LEU A 40 -12.22 -0.54 10.92
CA LEU A 40 -12.94 -1.70 10.39
C LEU A 40 -12.00 -2.80 9.93
N GLY A 41 -12.53 -4.03 9.89
CA GLY A 41 -11.72 -5.23 9.69
C GLY A 41 -12.02 -5.82 8.34
N CYS A 42 -10.94 -6.09 7.60
CA CYS A 42 -11.05 -6.49 6.20
C CYS A 42 -11.19 -8.01 6.00
N GLU A 43 -11.22 -8.80 7.08
CA GLU A 43 -11.36 -10.26 7.02
C GLU A 43 -12.71 -10.73 6.44
N ARG A 44 -13.77 -9.92 6.61
CA ARG A 44 -15.12 -10.24 6.11
C ARG A 44 -15.66 -9.09 5.25
N PRO A 45 -15.33 -9.05 3.95
CA PRO A 45 -15.74 -7.97 3.04
C PRO A 45 -17.26 -7.71 3.03
N GLN A 46 -18.07 -8.74 3.27
CA GLN A 46 -19.53 -8.65 3.26
C GLN A 46 -20.06 -7.70 4.34
N THR A 47 -19.40 -7.59 5.49
CA THR A 47 -19.83 -6.70 6.58
C THR A 47 -19.56 -5.23 6.29
N LEU A 48 -18.76 -4.94 5.26
CA LEU A 48 -18.38 -3.59 4.85
C LEU A 48 -19.24 -3.07 3.69
N LYS A 49 -20.01 -3.95 3.03
CA LYS A 49 -20.93 -3.55 1.97
C LYS A 49 -22.06 -2.69 2.54
N GLY A 50 -22.40 -1.60 1.86
CA GLY A 50 -23.45 -0.66 2.27
C GLY A 50 -23.00 0.43 3.24
N LEU A 51 -21.71 0.48 3.59
CA LEU A 51 -21.14 1.63 4.28
C LEU A 51 -20.98 2.79 3.29
N TYR A 52 -21.41 3.98 3.70
CA TYR A 52 -21.06 5.22 3.02
C TYR A 52 -19.69 5.68 3.52
N ILE A 53 -18.75 5.84 2.60
CA ILE A 53 -17.34 6.10 2.91
C ILE A 53 -16.93 7.36 2.15
N ASP A 54 -16.66 8.45 2.88
CA ASP A 54 -16.11 9.69 2.31
C ASP A 54 -14.58 9.58 2.13
N GLY A 55 -13.92 8.68 2.85
CA GLY A 55 -12.51 8.35 2.68
C GLY A 55 -12.11 7.07 3.40
N VAL A 56 -11.16 6.31 2.85
CA VAL A 56 -10.66 5.06 3.46
C VAL A 56 -9.15 4.94 3.37
N VAL A 57 -8.54 4.44 4.45
CA VAL A 57 -7.15 4.02 4.48
C VAL A 57 -7.14 2.51 4.63
N LEU A 58 -6.55 1.82 3.65
CA LEU A 58 -6.38 0.38 3.66
C LEU A 58 -4.94 0.07 4.01
N ASP A 59 -4.75 -0.56 5.17
CA ASP A 59 -3.44 -0.97 5.68
C ASP A 59 -3.16 -2.44 5.33
N GLU A 60 -1.95 -2.73 4.86
CA GLU A 60 -1.54 -4.04 4.36
C GLU A 60 -2.43 -4.60 3.23
N VAL A 61 -2.64 -3.79 2.18
CA VAL A 61 -3.54 -4.15 1.06
C VAL A 61 -3.15 -5.46 0.37
N ALA A 62 -1.87 -5.78 0.30
CA ALA A 62 -1.38 -7.04 -0.29
C ALA A 62 -1.96 -8.29 0.38
N GLN A 63 -2.34 -8.21 1.66
CA GLN A 63 -2.92 -9.32 2.43
C GLN A 63 -4.46 -9.35 2.35
N MET A 64 -5.09 -8.31 1.78
CA MET A 64 -6.54 -8.24 1.69
C MET A 64 -7.07 -9.14 0.56
N PRO A 65 -8.28 -9.69 0.69
CA PRO A 65 -8.93 -10.39 -0.41
C PRO A 65 -9.07 -9.47 -1.63
N PRO A 66 -8.72 -9.91 -2.86
CA PRO A 66 -8.80 -9.07 -4.07
C PRO A 66 -10.18 -8.43 -4.31
N LYS A 67 -11.24 -9.15 -3.90
CA LYS A 67 -12.64 -8.70 -3.98
C LYS A 67 -12.95 -7.50 -3.09
N MET A 68 -12.11 -7.21 -2.09
CA MET A 68 -12.30 -6.06 -1.20
C MET A 68 -12.32 -4.76 -1.99
N TRP A 69 -11.35 -4.58 -2.88
CA TRP A 69 -11.26 -3.38 -3.70
C TRP A 69 -12.43 -3.28 -4.67
N THR A 70 -12.62 -4.30 -5.52
CA THR A 70 -13.54 -4.24 -6.65
C THR A 70 -15.01 -4.32 -6.26
N GLU A 71 -15.36 -5.07 -5.21
CA GLU A 71 -16.75 -5.29 -4.82
C GLU A 71 -17.24 -4.47 -3.62
N VAL A 72 -16.34 -3.86 -2.84
CA VAL A 72 -16.70 -3.17 -1.60
C VAL A 72 -16.24 -1.72 -1.62
N ILE A 73 -14.93 -1.49 -1.72
CA ILE A 73 -14.37 -0.14 -1.56
C ILE A 73 -14.70 0.74 -2.77
N ARG A 74 -14.46 0.27 -3.99
CA ARG A 74 -14.71 1.07 -5.20
C ARG A 74 -16.19 1.51 -5.33
N PRO A 75 -17.19 0.64 -5.09
CA PRO A 75 -18.59 1.08 -5.05
C PRO A 75 -18.87 2.07 -3.91
N ALA A 76 -18.41 1.80 -2.68
CA ALA A 76 -18.69 2.66 -1.52
C ALA A 76 -18.14 4.08 -1.66
N LEU A 77 -17.00 4.25 -2.33
CA LEU A 77 -16.41 5.57 -2.62
C LEU A 77 -17.14 6.31 -3.75
N SER A 78 -17.76 5.58 -4.69
CA SER A 78 -18.47 6.19 -5.83
C SER A 78 -19.68 6.99 -5.38
N ASP A 79 -20.35 6.55 -4.33
CA ASP A 79 -21.56 7.21 -3.81
C ASP A 79 -21.27 8.56 -3.16
N ARG A 80 -20.01 8.82 -2.75
CA ARG A 80 -19.61 9.98 -1.96
C ARG A 80 -18.48 10.80 -2.57
N GLU A 81 -18.04 10.43 -3.77
CA GLU A 81 -16.85 11.03 -4.42
C GLU A 81 -15.63 11.01 -3.48
N GLY A 82 -15.50 9.93 -2.70
CA GLY A 82 -14.49 9.81 -1.65
C GLY A 82 -13.10 9.44 -2.18
N PHE A 83 -12.11 9.49 -1.28
CA PHE A 83 -10.72 9.12 -1.60
C PHE A 83 -10.30 7.79 -0.97
N MET A 84 -9.23 7.21 -1.50
CA MET A 84 -8.59 6.02 -0.93
C MET A 84 -7.09 6.26 -0.78
N ILE A 85 -6.55 5.77 0.34
CA ILE A 85 -5.11 5.57 0.53
C ILE A 85 -4.88 4.08 0.72
N ALA A 86 -4.07 3.48 -0.14
CA ALA A 86 -3.68 2.07 -0.06
C ALA A 86 -2.19 1.99 0.32
N ILE A 87 -1.89 1.35 1.45
CA ILE A 87 -0.52 1.13 1.93
C ILE A 87 -0.29 -0.35 2.20
N GLY A 88 0.96 -0.78 2.15
CA GLY A 88 1.38 -2.14 2.46
C GLY A 88 2.69 -2.51 1.80
N THR A 89 3.23 -3.65 2.18
CA THR A 89 4.44 -4.20 1.54
C THR A 89 4.07 -5.11 0.37
N PRO A 90 4.88 -5.14 -0.71
CA PRO A 90 4.69 -6.06 -1.82
C PRO A 90 4.65 -7.53 -1.40
N GLN A 91 3.70 -8.28 -1.96
CA GLN A 91 3.61 -9.73 -1.79
C GLN A 91 3.40 -10.41 -3.15
N GLY A 92 4.38 -10.21 -4.03
CA GLY A 92 4.38 -10.70 -5.40
C GLY A 92 3.35 -10.01 -6.28
N HIS A 93 3.07 -10.60 -7.44
CA HIS A 93 2.13 -10.07 -8.42
C HIS A 93 0.68 -10.43 -8.03
N ASN A 94 0.16 -9.71 -7.05
CA ASN A 94 -1.21 -9.82 -6.56
C ASN A 94 -2.04 -8.57 -6.90
N ALA A 95 -3.25 -8.47 -6.35
CA ALA A 95 -4.14 -7.34 -6.58
C ALA A 95 -3.55 -5.98 -6.16
N PHE A 96 -2.62 -5.95 -5.20
CA PHE A 96 -1.92 -4.72 -4.82
C PHE A 96 -0.88 -4.32 -5.86
N PHE A 97 -0.17 -5.28 -6.47
CA PHE A 97 0.70 -5.01 -7.62
C PHE A 97 -0.10 -4.46 -8.82
N ASP A 98 -1.25 -5.05 -9.12
CA ASP A 98 -2.12 -4.55 -10.19
C ASP A 98 -2.61 -3.12 -9.89
N LEU A 99 -2.99 -2.84 -8.64
CA LEU A 99 -3.40 -1.51 -8.19
C LEU A 99 -2.25 -0.49 -8.27
N TYR A 100 -1.05 -0.88 -7.83
CA TYR A 100 0.15 -0.07 -7.91
C TYR A 100 0.49 0.28 -9.36
N ASN A 101 0.48 -0.71 -10.26
CA ASN A 101 0.71 -0.48 -11.69
C ASN A 101 -0.38 0.40 -12.32
N HIS A 102 -1.63 0.23 -11.92
CA HIS A 102 -2.71 1.10 -12.38
C HIS A 102 -2.44 2.55 -11.97
N GLY A 103 -2.06 2.79 -10.71
CA GLY A 103 -1.76 4.13 -10.20
C GLY A 103 -0.52 4.78 -10.82
N LEU A 104 0.43 4.00 -11.37
CA LEU A 104 1.56 4.55 -12.13
C LEU A 104 1.17 5.08 -13.52
N HIS A 105 0.04 4.64 -14.06
CA HIS A 105 -0.41 4.95 -15.42
C HIS A 105 -1.66 5.82 -15.48
N ASP A 106 -2.20 6.24 -14.33
CA ASP A 106 -3.38 7.09 -14.21
C ASP A 106 -3.03 8.36 -13.44
N ASP A 107 -3.14 9.51 -14.10
CA ASP A 107 -2.78 10.83 -13.55
C ASP A 107 -3.66 11.23 -12.34
N ASN A 108 -4.78 10.56 -12.10
CA ASN A 108 -5.63 10.79 -10.93
C ASN A 108 -5.10 10.10 -9.66
N TRP A 109 -4.07 9.27 -9.77
CA TRP A 109 -3.49 8.54 -8.65
C TRP A 109 -2.12 9.10 -8.27
N TYR A 110 -1.92 9.21 -6.96
CA TYR A 110 -0.59 9.41 -6.40
C TYR A 110 0.01 8.06 -6.03
N THR A 111 1.16 7.73 -6.61
CA THR A 111 1.82 6.44 -6.41
C THR A 111 3.31 6.65 -6.12
N GLU A 112 3.78 6.15 -4.97
CA GLU A 112 5.17 6.29 -4.56
C GLU A 112 5.64 5.05 -3.77
N LYS A 113 6.94 4.72 -3.89
CA LYS A 113 7.60 3.66 -3.12
C LYS A 113 8.51 4.31 -2.08
N PHE A 114 8.44 3.84 -0.84
CA PHE A 114 9.22 4.38 0.28
C PHE A 114 10.15 3.32 0.85
N LYS A 115 11.36 3.20 0.29
CA LYS A 115 12.34 2.22 0.76
C LYS A 115 12.84 2.56 2.16
N ALA A 116 12.98 1.58 3.03
CA ALA A 116 13.52 1.77 4.37
C ALA A 116 14.95 2.35 4.33
N SER A 117 15.73 1.99 3.30
CA SER A 117 17.07 2.53 3.03
C SER A 117 17.09 4.03 2.70
N GLU A 118 16.00 4.58 2.18
CA GLU A 118 15.90 5.97 1.70
C GLU A 118 15.19 6.89 2.71
N THR A 119 14.21 6.36 3.44
CA THR A 119 13.35 7.13 4.36
C THR A 119 14.07 7.62 5.63
N LYS A 120 15.18 6.98 6.00
CA LYS A 120 15.96 7.25 7.24
C LYS A 120 15.15 7.10 8.54
N VAL A 121 13.99 6.46 8.47
CA VAL A 121 13.13 6.17 9.64
C VAL A 121 13.76 5.06 10.48
N VAL A 122 14.31 4.04 9.81
CA VAL A 122 15.02 2.93 10.45
C VAL A 122 16.51 3.24 10.47
N LYS A 123 17.18 2.96 11.59
CA LYS A 123 18.63 3.12 11.70
C LYS A 123 19.34 2.19 10.72
N THR A 124 20.40 2.69 10.10
CA THR A 124 21.19 1.91 9.13
C THR A 124 21.78 0.63 9.73
N GLU A 125 22.10 0.65 11.03
CA GLU A 125 22.58 -0.52 11.78
C GLU A 125 21.52 -1.63 11.84
N GLU A 126 20.26 -1.27 12.10
CA GLU A 126 19.13 -2.21 12.14
C GLU A 126 18.86 -2.80 10.74
N LEU A 127 18.95 -1.98 9.69
CA LEU A 127 18.81 -2.45 8.31
C LEU A 127 19.91 -3.45 7.95
N ALA A 128 21.15 -3.18 8.36
CA ALA A 128 22.28 -4.06 8.11
C ALA A 128 22.15 -5.40 8.86
N GLU A 129 21.64 -5.39 10.08
CA GLU A 129 21.37 -6.62 10.84
C GLU A 129 20.18 -7.40 10.25
N ALA A 130 19.08 -6.73 9.90
CA ALA A 130 17.93 -7.34 9.23
C ALA A 130 18.34 -8.05 7.93
N LYS A 131 19.20 -7.43 7.12
CA LYS A 131 19.73 -8.00 5.88
C LYS A 131 20.56 -9.28 6.08
N LYS A 132 21.18 -9.46 7.25
CA LYS A 132 21.93 -10.69 7.59
C LYS A 132 21.03 -11.81 8.10
N LEU A 133 19.96 -11.46 8.80
CA LEU A 133 19.06 -12.41 9.47
C LEU A 133 17.94 -12.92 8.54
N MET A 134 17.56 -12.13 7.55
CA MET A 134 16.44 -12.42 6.66
C MET A 134 16.92 -13.01 5.34
N PRO A 135 16.12 -13.91 4.71
CA PRO A 135 16.32 -14.27 3.32
C PRO A 135 16.30 -13.00 2.44
N PRO A 136 17.18 -12.90 1.42
CA PRO A 136 17.26 -11.72 0.55
C PRO A 136 15.89 -11.33 -0.04
N GLU A 137 15.10 -12.31 -0.45
CA GLU A 137 13.79 -12.09 -1.08
C GLU A 137 12.81 -11.38 -0.15
N ILE A 138 12.81 -11.79 1.12
CA ILE A 138 11.95 -11.22 2.17
C ILE A 138 12.46 -9.84 2.58
N TYR A 139 13.77 -9.65 2.70
CA TYR A 139 14.33 -8.33 2.97
C TYR A 139 13.97 -7.33 1.88
N GLU A 140 14.14 -7.70 0.61
CA GLU A 140 13.84 -6.84 -0.54
C GLU A 140 12.34 -6.50 -0.63
N ALA A 141 11.45 -7.42 -0.26
CA ALA A 141 10.01 -7.16 -0.23
C ALA A 141 9.60 -6.25 0.94
N GLU A 142 10.02 -6.57 2.16
CA GLU A 142 9.58 -5.87 3.38
C GLU A 142 10.28 -4.52 3.59
N TYR A 143 11.56 -4.39 3.23
CA TYR A 143 12.36 -3.19 3.48
C TYR A 143 12.60 -2.34 2.23
N GLU A 144 12.77 -2.96 1.06
CA GLU A 144 13.07 -2.23 -0.19
C GLU A 144 11.85 -2.11 -1.12
N CYS A 145 10.68 -2.60 -0.69
CA CYS A 145 9.42 -2.57 -1.43
C CYS A 145 9.52 -3.14 -2.86
N SER A 146 10.26 -4.24 -3.04
CA SER A 146 10.37 -4.93 -4.32
C SER A 146 9.22 -5.90 -4.57
N PHE A 147 8.54 -5.75 -5.72
CA PHE A 147 7.52 -6.70 -6.18
C PHE A 147 8.12 -7.96 -6.83
N GLU A 148 9.32 -7.85 -7.40
CA GLU A 148 10.01 -8.93 -8.14
C GLU A 148 10.64 -9.97 -7.22
N SER A 149 10.97 -9.60 -5.98
CA SER A 149 11.65 -10.50 -5.05
C SER A 149 10.70 -11.49 -4.36
N SER A 150 9.39 -11.25 -4.36
CA SER A 150 8.45 -12.11 -3.64
C SER A 150 8.16 -13.46 -4.34
N ALA A 151 8.66 -13.66 -5.56
CA ALA A 151 8.61 -14.95 -6.25
C ALA A 151 9.84 -15.79 -5.90
N ILE A 152 9.71 -16.69 -4.91
CA ILE A 152 10.76 -17.64 -4.53
C ILE A 152 11.20 -18.42 -5.78
N GLY A 153 12.46 -18.23 -6.20
CA GLY A 153 13.05 -18.89 -7.39
C GLY A 153 13.18 -18.03 -8.64
N ALA A 154 12.82 -16.74 -8.60
CA ALA A 154 13.05 -15.82 -9.71
C ALA A 154 14.55 -15.46 -9.82
N ILE A 155 15.22 -16.04 -10.83
CA ILE A 155 16.67 -15.90 -11.04
C ILE A 155 17.08 -14.46 -11.39
N TYR A 156 16.18 -13.68 -12.00
CA TYR A 156 16.50 -12.35 -12.54
C TYR A 156 16.05 -11.17 -11.67
N SER A 157 15.39 -11.40 -10.52
CA SER A 157 14.83 -10.32 -9.69
C SER A 157 15.88 -9.30 -9.25
N GLN A 158 17.08 -9.77 -8.89
CA GLN A 158 18.19 -8.88 -8.51
C GLN A 158 18.65 -7.98 -9.66
N GLY A 159 18.69 -8.52 -10.88
CA GLY A 159 19.10 -7.78 -12.07
C GLY A 159 18.06 -6.75 -12.51
N LEU A 160 16.78 -7.09 -12.39
CA LEU A 160 15.65 -6.21 -12.67
C LEU A 160 15.56 -5.06 -11.66
N ASN A 161 15.63 -5.36 -10.36
CA ASN A 161 15.67 -4.33 -9.30
C ASN A 161 16.81 -3.33 -9.55
N LYS A 162 18.02 -3.84 -9.82
CA LYS A 162 19.18 -2.98 -10.14
C LYS A 162 18.93 -2.14 -11.41
N ALA A 163 18.25 -2.69 -12.41
CA ALA A 163 17.94 -1.95 -13.63
C ALA A 163 16.91 -0.84 -13.38
N GLU A 164 15.93 -1.08 -12.52
CA GLU A 164 14.95 -0.08 -12.12
C GLU A 164 15.61 1.03 -11.28
N ASP A 165 16.41 0.66 -10.27
CA ASP A 165 17.13 1.59 -9.39
C ASP A 165 18.12 2.49 -10.14
N GLU A 166 18.78 1.96 -11.16
CA GLU A 166 19.67 2.72 -12.04
C GLU A 166 18.92 3.48 -13.15
N GLY A 167 17.58 3.47 -13.15
CA GLY A 167 16.75 4.15 -14.15
C GLY A 167 16.86 3.58 -15.57
N ARG A 168 17.32 2.33 -15.71
CA ARG A 168 17.48 1.64 -17.00
C ARG A 168 16.17 1.08 -17.56
N VAL A 169 15.13 0.93 -16.75
CA VAL A 169 13.77 0.60 -17.19
C VAL A 169 13.05 1.91 -17.56
N THR A 170 13.08 2.28 -18.84
CA THR A 170 12.57 3.58 -19.30
C THR A 170 12.01 3.53 -20.72
N LYS A 171 11.32 4.60 -21.13
CA LYS A 171 10.88 4.80 -22.51
C LYS A 171 12.05 5.30 -23.34
N VAL A 172 12.56 4.45 -24.24
CA VAL A 172 13.59 4.82 -25.20
C VAL A 172 12.92 5.29 -26.50
N PRO A 173 13.19 6.53 -26.97
CA PRO A 173 12.69 6.98 -28.27
C PRO A 173 13.19 6.06 -29.38
N TYR A 174 12.32 5.68 -30.31
CA TYR A 174 12.71 4.88 -31.48
C TYR A 174 12.09 5.45 -32.75
N ASP A 175 12.73 5.20 -33.89
CA ASP A 175 12.26 5.60 -35.21
C ASP A 175 11.25 4.56 -35.74
N PRO A 176 9.98 4.93 -35.99
CA PRO A 176 8.96 4.01 -36.49
C PRO A 176 9.25 3.46 -37.90
N THR A 177 10.14 4.11 -38.67
CA THR A 177 10.52 3.68 -40.03
C THR A 177 11.59 2.60 -40.04
N MET A 178 12.24 2.37 -38.89
CA MET A 178 13.31 1.40 -38.72
C MET A 178 12.78 0.11 -38.09
N LYS A 179 13.37 -1.03 -38.48
CA LYS A 179 13.01 -2.32 -37.87
C LYS A 179 13.56 -2.39 -36.44
N VAL A 180 12.68 -2.71 -35.50
CA VAL A 180 13.01 -2.94 -34.09
C VAL A 180 13.04 -4.45 -33.83
N SER A 181 14.07 -4.92 -33.11
CA SER A 181 14.11 -6.29 -32.57
C SER A 181 13.73 -6.27 -31.10
N THR A 182 12.68 -7.01 -30.75
CA THR A 182 12.22 -7.20 -29.37
C THR A 182 12.53 -8.63 -28.94
N PHE A 183 12.86 -8.80 -27.66
CA PHE A 183 13.13 -10.09 -27.03
C PHE A 183 12.26 -10.20 -25.77
N TRP A 184 11.82 -11.41 -25.44
CA TRP A 184 10.96 -11.73 -24.29
C TRP A 184 11.50 -12.95 -23.56
#